data_AF-A0A7Y5VS83-F1
#
_entry.id   AF-A0A7Y5VS83-F1
#
_cell.length_a   1.000
_cell.length_b   1.000
_cell.length_c   1.000
_cell.angle_alpha   90.00
_cell.angle_beta   90.00
_cell.angle_gamma   90.00
#
_symmetry.space_group_name_H-M   'P 1'
#
loop_
_entity.id
_entity.type
_entity.pdbx_description
1 polymer ?
#
loop_
_entity_poly.entity_id
_entity_poly.type
_entity_poly.pdbx_seq_one_letter_code
_entity_poly.pdbx_strand_id
1 'polypeptide(L)'
;MPHLVQVHKQFKDKGFTIIGISLDKESDRAKYKDYIKENELNWVHVMDGKYWDAELAKKYGIRGIPAMYLLDPNGKCVADSKALHQSEDAMEKLIEKIMKDTPPTAKGGLTAGRAEKMKQEFEAIDGLIAKKKYAEAVKSLEKIAKKQKGTEHGEKAAARLKELKDDKKVAAALREADAKKNAPIILKDAATLAEAGKTEQARKYYQKVIDKYPGTEYAKQAEEAMRRLEG
;
A
#
# COMPACT_ATOMS: atom_id res chain seq x y z
N MET A 1 18.59 8.65 15.21
CA MET A 1 19.91 8.44 14.58
C MET A 1 20.00 9.26 13.29
N PRO A 2 20.23 10.57 13.36
CA PRO A 2 20.16 11.44 12.18
C PRO A 2 21.17 11.07 11.08
N HIS A 3 22.40 10.75 11.48
CA HIS A 3 23.47 10.39 10.54
C HIS A 3 23.13 9.14 9.68
N LEU A 4 22.63 8.06 10.27
CA LEU A 4 22.22 6.87 9.50
C LEU A 4 21.07 7.15 8.52
N VAL A 5 20.16 8.07 8.88
CA VAL A 5 19.09 8.51 7.98
C VAL A 5 19.67 9.24 6.76
N GLN A 6 20.65 10.11 6.97
CA GLN A 6 21.36 10.80 5.88
C GLN A 6 22.12 9.82 4.99
N VAL A 7 22.94 8.94 5.57
CA VAL A 7 23.69 7.91 4.82
C VAL A 7 22.74 7.04 4.01
N HIS A 8 21.66 6.55 4.61
CA HIS A 8 20.67 5.77 3.88
C HIS A 8 20.04 6.56 2.74
N LYS A 9 19.63 7.83 2.96
CA LYS A 9 19.07 8.69 1.90
C LYS A 9 20.04 8.87 0.73
N GLN A 10 21.35 9.01 1.00
CA GLN A 10 22.39 9.24 -0.01
C GLN A 10 22.73 7.98 -0.84
N PHE A 11 22.68 6.80 -0.23
CA PHE A 11 23.18 5.57 -0.84
C PHE A 11 22.10 4.54 -1.21
N LYS A 12 20.85 4.69 -0.74
CA LYS A 12 19.77 3.69 -0.97
C LYS A 12 19.54 3.35 -2.45
N ASP A 13 19.63 4.35 -3.33
CA ASP A 13 19.40 4.19 -4.77
C ASP A 13 20.65 3.66 -5.50
N LYS A 14 21.78 3.56 -4.78
CA LYS A 14 23.07 3.03 -5.25
C LYS A 14 23.32 1.59 -4.78
N GLY A 15 22.28 0.88 -4.32
CA GLY A 15 22.40 -0.52 -3.87
C GLY A 15 22.78 -0.70 -2.39
N PHE A 16 22.85 0.38 -1.60
CA PHE A 16 23.02 0.29 -0.15
C PHE A 16 21.69 0.14 0.57
N THR A 17 21.68 -0.54 1.71
CA THR A 17 20.51 -0.63 2.59
C THR A 17 20.98 -0.85 4.02
N ILE A 18 20.13 -0.45 4.97
CA ILE A 18 20.32 -0.76 6.38
C ILE A 18 19.31 -1.85 6.77
N ILE A 19 19.71 -2.74 7.67
CA ILE A 19 18.79 -3.65 8.36
C ILE A 19 18.95 -3.35 9.86
N GLY A 20 17.91 -2.76 10.44
CA GLY A 20 17.83 -2.55 11.89
C GLY A 20 17.30 -3.81 12.56
N ILE A 21 18.05 -4.36 13.51
CA ILE A 21 17.61 -5.48 14.34
C ILE A 21 17.40 -4.95 15.75
N SER A 22 16.13 -4.83 16.18
CA SER A 22 15.82 -4.52 17.57
C SER A 22 15.91 -5.79 18.40
N LEU A 23 16.72 -5.71 19.46
CA LEU A 23 16.77 -6.70 20.52
C LEU A 23 15.72 -6.40 21.60
N ASP A 24 14.95 -5.32 21.52
CA ASP A 24 13.98 -4.99 22.57
C ASP A 24 13.01 -6.15 22.82
N LYS A 25 12.45 -6.21 24.02
CA LYS A 25 11.47 -7.25 24.36
C LYS A 25 10.26 -7.14 23.46
N GLU A 26 9.62 -8.27 23.17
CA GLU A 26 8.39 -8.33 22.38
C GLU A 26 7.29 -7.37 22.89
N SER A 27 7.23 -7.16 24.22
CA SER A 27 6.32 -6.21 24.87
C SER A 27 6.50 -4.75 24.43
N ASP A 28 7.67 -4.38 23.90
CA ASP A 28 7.98 -3.02 23.46
C ASP A 28 7.78 -2.80 21.95
N ARG A 29 7.23 -3.79 21.24
CA ARG A 29 7.03 -3.73 19.78
C ARG A 29 6.26 -2.50 19.32
N ALA A 30 5.21 -2.11 20.05
CA ALA A 30 4.40 -0.95 19.70
C ALA A 30 5.25 0.34 19.76
N LYS A 31 5.97 0.55 20.87
CA LYS A 31 6.89 1.68 21.05
C LYS A 31 7.97 1.70 19.98
N TYR A 32 8.51 0.55 19.61
CA TYR A 32 9.53 0.46 18.55
C TYR A 32 8.97 0.87 17.18
N LYS A 33 7.74 0.46 16.86
CA LYS A 33 7.05 0.90 15.63
C LYS A 33 6.81 2.41 15.62
N ASP A 34 6.39 2.98 16.74
CA ASP A 34 6.16 4.42 16.86
C ASP A 34 7.49 5.18 16.67
N TYR A 35 8.56 4.72 17.32
CA TYR A 35 9.91 5.28 17.15
C TYR A 35 10.40 5.26 15.69
N ILE A 36 10.19 4.14 14.97
CA ILE A 36 10.52 4.04 13.54
C ILE A 36 9.78 5.11 12.73
N LYS A 37 8.48 5.29 13.01
CA LYS A 37 7.63 6.25 12.31
C LYS A 37 8.05 7.69 12.60
N GLU A 38 8.25 8.02 13.87
CA GLU A 38 8.64 9.38 14.31
C GLU A 38 10.02 9.80 13.80
N ASN A 39 10.94 8.86 13.64
CA ASN A 39 12.32 9.13 13.22
C ASN A 39 12.57 8.88 11.73
N GLU A 40 11.52 8.61 10.94
CA GLU A 40 11.61 8.32 9.50
C GLU A 40 12.66 7.26 9.14
N LEU A 41 12.75 6.19 9.94
CA LEU A 41 13.72 5.11 9.74
C LEU A 41 13.26 4.21 8.58
N ASN A 42 13.47 4.70 7.36
CA ASN A 42 12.91 4.13 6.13
C ASN A 42 13.73 2.95 5.57
N TRP A 43 14.23 2.08 6.45
CA TRP A 43 14.94 0.85 6.08
C TRP A 43 14.26 -0.39 6.67
N VAL A 44 14.82 -1.58 6.46
CA VAL A 44 14.21 -2.82 6.96
C VAL A 44 14.42 -2.90 8.47
N HIS A 45 13.35 -3.13 9.22
CA HIS A 45 13.39 -3.35 10.66
C HIS A 45 12.92 -4.77 11.00
N VAL A 46 13.72 -5.49 11.78
CA VAL A 46 13.43 -6.80 12.33
C VAL A 46 13.42 -6.68 13.85
N MET A 47 12.44 -7.30 14.50
CA MET A 47 12.41 -7.37 15.96
C MET A 47 12.68 -8.82 16.36
N ASP A 48 13.80 -9.04 17.05
CA ASP A 48 14.16 -10.36 17.57
C ASP A 48 13.29 -10.70 18.80
N GLY A 49 13.01 -9.71 19.65
CA GLY A 49 12.07 -9.84 20.77
C GLY A 49 12.66 -10.50 22.03
N LYS A 50 13.88 -11.06 21.94
CA LYS A 50 14.50 -11.88 23.00
C LYS A 50 15.54 -11.15 23.84
N TYR A 51 15.75 -9.85 23.66
CA TYR A 51 16.76 -9.10 24.44
C TYR A 51 18.15 -9.72 24.30
N TRP A 52 18.92 -9.80 25.39
CA TRP A 52 20.24 -10.42 25.38
C TRP A 52 20.23 -11.93 25.10
N ASP A 53 19.05 -12.57 25.06
CA ASP A 53 18.92 -13.98 24.68
C ASP A 53 18.85 -14.23 23.18
N ALA A 54 18.80 -13.17 22.37
CA ALA A 54 18.84 -13.25 20.91
C ALA A 54 20.04 -14.07 20.41
N GLU A 55 19.77 -15.02 19.51
CA GLU A 55 20.82 -15.89 18.95
C GLU A 55 21.87 -15.08 18.20
N LEU A 56 21.44 -14.05 17.46
CA LEU A 56 22.35 -13.14 16.75
C LEU A 56 23.24 -12.36 17.71
N ALA A 57 22.71 -11.86 18.83
CA ALA A 57 23.50 -11.13 19.82
C ALA A 57 24.59 -12.03 20.41
N LYS A 58 24.26 -13.29 20.74
CA LYS A 58 25.21 -14.29 21.24
C LYS A 58 26.25 -14.65 20.18
N LYS A 59 25.82 -14.96 18.95
CA LYS A 59 26.67 -15.39 17.85
C LYS A 59 27.70 -14.33 17.45
N TYR A 60 27.31 -13.06 17.43
CA TYR A 60 28.19 -11.94 17.09
C TYR A 60 28.83 -11.27 18.30
N GLY A 61 28.68 -11.85 19.51
CA GLY A 61 29.29 -11.32 20.73
C GLY A 61 28.85 -9.89 21.09
N ILE A 62 27.62 -9.51 20.73
CA ILE A 62 27.08 -8.16 20.97
C ILE A 62 26.82 -7.99 22.45
N ARG A 63 27.57 -7.08 23.10
CA ARG A 63 27.47 -6.76 24.53
C ARG A 63 26.91 -5.38 24.83
N GLY A 64 26.61 -4.61 23.79
CA GLY A 64 26.11 -3.24 23.89
C GLY A 64 25.46 -2.82 22.58
N ILE A 65 24.48 -1.93 22.67
CA ILE A 65 23.82 -1.30 21.51
C ILE A 65 24.08 0.21 21.53
N PRO A 66 24.20 0.87 20.36
CA PRO A 66 24.10 0.31 19.01
C PRO A 66 25.32 -0.56 18.61
N ALA A 67 25.04 -1.68 17.94
CA ALA A 67 26.03 -2.52 17.30
C ALA A 67 25.80 -2.51 15.78
N MET A 68 26.82 -2.15 15.01
CA MET A 68 26.75 -1.99 13.56
C MET A 68 27.82 -2.83 12.90
N TYR A 69 27.45 -3.41 11.76
CA TYR A 69 28.36 -4.12 10.88
C TYR A 69 28.06 -3.69 9.46
N LEU A 70 29.10 -3.38 8.70
CA LEU A 70 29.01 -3.11 7.27
C LEU A 70 29.44 -4.36 6.52
N LEU A 71 28.54 -4.85 5.67
CA LEU A 71 28.79 -6.01 4.82
C LEU A 71 28.96 -5.54 3.37
N ASP A 72 29.89 -6.15 2.65
CA ASP A 72 29.98 -5.99 1.20
C ASP A 72 28.90 -6.82 0.46
N PRO A 73 28.73 -6.66 -0.87
CA PRO A 73 27.76 -7.43 -1.64
C PRO A 73 27.96 -8.96 -1.63
N ASN A 74 29.14 -9.45 -1.24
CA ASN A 74 29.43 -10.87 -1.11
C ASN A 74 29.12 -11.40 0.30
N GLY A 75 28.60 -10.55 1.19
CA GLY A 75 28.28 -10.89 2.57
C GLY A 75 29.48 -10.88 3.51
N LYS A 76 30.63 -10.35 3.08
CA LYS A 76 31.81 -10.23 3.93
C LYS A 76 31.70 -9.00 4.82
N CYS A 77 31.95 -9.16 6.12
CA CYS A 77 32.07 -8.03 7.04
C CYS A 77 33.34 -7.24 6.74
N VAL A 78 33.17 -5.96 6.42
CA VAL A 78 34.25 -5.04 6.02
C VAL A 78 34.47 -3.92 7.04
N ALA A 79 33.53 -3.69 7.95
CA ALA A 79 33.70 -2.83 9.12
C ALA A 79 32.73 -3.19 10.25
N ASP A 80 33.12 -2.88 11.48
CA ASP A 80 32.33 -3.01 12.70
C ASP A 80 31.98 -1.63 13.30
N SER A 81 31.27 -1.62 14.43
CA SER A 81 30.94 -0.40 15.17
C SER A 81 32.16 0.49 15.45
N LYS A 82 33.33 -0.08 15.74
CA LYS A 82 34.51 0.72 16.10
C LYS A 82 35.01 1.50 14.89
N ALA A 83 35.05 0.86 13.71
CA ALA A 83 35.42 1.53 12.47
C ALA A 83 34.36 2.55 12.02
N LEU A 84 33.08 2.21 12.18
CA LEU A 84 31.96 3.05 11.72
C LEU A 84 31.70 4.28 12.59
N HIS A 85 32.12 4.30 13.85
CA HIS A 85 31.96 5.44 14.75
C HIS A 85 33.17 6.39 14.80
N GLN A 86 34.21 6.19 13.97
CA GLN A 86 35.40 7.06 14.01
C GLN A 86 35.06 8.51 13.62
N SER A 87 34.21 8.70 12.61
CA SER A 87 33.59 9.98 12.26
C SER A 87 32.44 9.74 11.27
N GLU A 88 31.55 10.72 11.12
CA GLU A 88 30.46 10.69 10.12
C GLU A 88 31.01 10.51 8.69
N ASP A 89 32.05 11.28 8.34
CA ASP A 89 32.76 11.16 7.06
C ASP A 89 33.38 9.77 6.81
N ALA A 90 33.84 9.09 7.86
CA ALA A 90 34.54 7.82 7.72
C ALA A 90 33.59 6.72 7.20
N MET A 91 32.34 6.71 7.66
CA MET A 91 31.33 5.77 7.20
C MET A 91 31.01 6.00 5.72
N GLU A 92 30.76 7.24 5.32
CA GLU A 92 30.44 7.58 3.93
C GLU A 92 31.59 7.24 2.97
N LYS A 93 32.82 7.64 3.31
CA LYS A 93 34.02 7.33 2.51
C LYS A 93 34.25 5.83 2.38
N LEU A 94 33.99 5.07 3.44
CA LEU A 94 34.11 3.62 3.42
C LEU A 94 33.04 2.99 2.51
N ILE A 95 31.79 3.44 2.61
CA ILE A 95 30.70 2.97 1.73
C ILE A 95 31.04 3.28 0.26
N GLU A 96 31.50 4.50 -0.06
CA GLU A 96 31.91 4.87 -1.41
C GLU A 96 33.06 4.00 -1.93
N LYS A 97 34.05 3.72 -1.08
CA LYS A 97 35.16 2.85 -1.43
C LYS A 97 34.66 1.43 -1.73
N ILE A 98 33.84 0.85 -0.87
CA ILE A 98 33.28 -0.50 -1.07
C ILE A 98 32.44 -0.55 -2.35
N MET A 99 31.64 0.48 -2.64
CA MET A 99 30.85 0.54 -3.87
C MET A 99 31.71 0.59 -5.14
N LYS A 100 32.93 1.13 -5.05
CA LYS A 100 33.89 1.14 -6.17
C LYS A 100 34.62 -0.20 -6.29
N ASP A 101 35.10 -0.74 -5.17
CA ASP A 101 35.91 -1.96 -5.12
C ASP A 101 35.06 -3.21 -5.39
N THR A 102 33.86 -3.25 -4.83
CA THR A 102 32.88 -4.34 -4.96
C THR A 102 31.51 -3.75 -5.27
N PRO A 103 31.21 -3.44 -6.55
CA PRO A 103 29.95 -2.84 -6.93
C PRO A 103 28.75 -3.71 -6.53
N PRO A 104 27.67 -3.12 -5.96
CA PRO A 104 26.46 -3.85 -5.65
C PRO A 104 25.87 -4.48 -6.92
N THR A 105 25.63 -5.79 -6.88
CA THR A 105 24.97 -6.52 -7.98
C THR A 105 23.46 -6.29 -8.01
N ALA A 106 22.87 -5.87 -6.88
CA ALA A 106 21.49 -5.45 -6.78
C ALA A 106 21.31 -3.97 -7.16
N LYS A 107 20.42 -3.69 -8.12
CA LYS A 107 19.96 -2.32 -8.39
C LYS A 107 19.00 -1.88 -7.27
N GLY A 108 19.50 -1.03 -6.38
CA GLY A 108 18.75 -0.47 -5.25
C GLY A 108 18.76 -1.37 -4.01
N GLY A 109 18.80 -0.77 -2.82
CA GLY A 109 18.75 -1.49 -1.55
C GLY A 109 17.48 -2.35 -1.40
N LEU A 110 17.44 -3.24 -0.40
CA LEU A 110 16.27 -4.08 -0.05
C LEU A 110 14.94 -3.28 0.02
N THR A 111 15.00 -1.98 0.29
CA THR A 111 13.85 -1.06 0.33
C THR A 111 13.57 -0.30 -0.97
N ALA A 112 14.56 -0.12 -1.85
CA ALA A 112 14.39 0.58 -3.13
C ALA A 112 13.39 -0.16 -4.03
N GLY A 113 13.46 -1.50 -4.06
CA GLY A 113 12.47 -2.32 -4.77
C GLY A 113 11.05 -2.17 -4.21
N ARG A 114 10.89 -1.90 -2.91
CA ARG A 114 9.58 -1.68 -2.29
C ARG A 114 9.03 -0.30 -2.65
N ALA A 115 9.83 0.76 -2.55
CA ALA A 115 9.41 2.12 -2.88
C ALA A 115 9.06 2.26 -4.36
N GLU A 116 9.89 1.68 -5.24
CA GLU A 116 9.64 1.65 -6.67
C GLU A 116 8.37 0.86 -7.00
N LYS A 117 8.16 -0.29 -6.36
CA LYS A 117 6.92 -1.07 -6.53
C LYS A 117 5.68 -0.30 -6.06
N MET A 118 5.77 0.42 -4.94
CA MET A 118 4.68 1.28 -4.46
C MET A 118 4.36 2.38 -5.48
N LYS A 119 5.38 3.01 -6.06
CA LYS A 119 5.23 4.03 -7.10
C LYS A 119 4.56 3.45 -8.34
N GLN A 120 5.05 2.31 -8.85
CA GLN A 120 4.49 1.62 -10.01
C GLN A 120 3.03 1.18 -9.79
N GLU A 121 2.67 0.74 -8.57
CA GLU A 121 1.28 0.42 -8.23
C GLU A 121 0.37 1.63 -8.35
N PHE A 122 0.80 2.81 -7.88
CA PHE A 122 0.02 4.04 -8.01
C PHE A 122 -0.01 4.59 -9.44
N GLU A 123 1.09 4.51 -10.19
CA GLU A 123 1.13 4.87 -11.61
C GLU A 123 0.18 3.99 -12.45
N ALA A 124 0.11 2.69 -12.14
CA ALA A 124 -0.85 1.78 -12.78
C ALA A 124 -2.29 2.18 -12.47
N ILE A 125 -2.58 2.59 -11.22
CA ILE A 125 -3.89 3.10 -10.82
C ILE A 125 -4.22 4.41 -11.56
N ASP A 126 -3.25 5.30 -11.72
CA ASP A 126 -3.42 6.55 -12.47
C ASP A 126 -3.70 6.27 -13.94
N GLY A 127 -3.04 5.26 -14.51
CA GLY A 127 -3.34 4.76 -15.86
C GLY A 127 -4.78 4.25 -16.00
N LEU A 128 -5.34 3.59 -14.98
CA LEU A 128 -6.75 3.18 -14.96
C LEU A 128 -7.68 4.39 -14.90
N ILE A 129 -7.37 5.38 -14.06
CA ILE A 129 -8.14 6.62 -13.91
C ILE A 129 -8.14 7.40 -15.23
N ALA A 130 -6.99 7.56 -15.88
CA ALA A 130 -6.85 8.21 -17.18
C ALA A 130 -7.68 7.51 -18.27
N LYS A 131 -7.76 6.17 -18.22
CA LYS A 131 -8.60 5.36 -19.10
C LYS A 131 -10.08 5.31 -18.68
N LYS A 132 -10.50 6.10 -17.68
CA LYS A 132 -11.85 6.13 -17.10
C LYS A 132 -12.31 4.77 -16.53
N LYS A 133 -11.37 3.88 -16.21
CA LYS A 133 -11.61 2.56 -15.59
C LYS A 133 -11.71 2.69 -14.07
N TYR A 134 -12.63 3.54 -13.61
CA TYR A 134 -12.73 3.93 -12.20
C TYR A 134 -13.02 2.76 -11.26
N ALA A 135 -13.85 1.79 -11.67
CA ALA A 135 -14.15 0.61 -10.86
C ALA A 135 -12.90 -0.27 -10.60
N GLU A 136 -12.02 -0.41 -11.60
CA GLU A 136 -10.76 -1.15 -11.47
C GLU A 136 -9.78 -0.39 -10.55
N ALA A 137 -9.70 0.94 -10.70
CA ALA A 137 -8.87 1.80 -9.86
C ALA A 137 -9.30 1.75 -8.39
N VAL A 138 -10.59 1.93 -8.12
CA VAL A 138 -11.18 1.84 -6.76
C VAL A 138 -10.89 0.49 -6.12
N LYS A 139 -11.11 -0.62 -6.85
CA LYS A 139 -10.86 -1.97 -6.35
C LYS A 139 -9.38 -2.19 -6.01
N SER A 140 -8.47 -1.61 -6.79
CA SER A 140 -7.03 -1.70 -6.56
C SER A 140 -6.62 -0.92 -5.31
N LEU A 141 -7.13 0.30 -5.14
CA LEU A 141 -6.92 1.11 -3.94
C LEU A 141 -7.49 0.44 -2.68
N GLU A 142 -8.70 -0.11 -2.74
CA GLU A 142 -9.32 -0.85 -1.62
C GLU A 142 -8.47 -2.06 -1.21
N LYS A 143 -7.94 -2.80 -2.18
CA LYS A 143 -7.06 -3.94 -1.92
C LYS A 143 -5.78 -3.51 -1.19
N ILE A 144 -5.16 -2.40 -1.63
CA ILE A 144 -3.95 -1.86 -1.00
C ILE A 144 -4.27 -1.39 0.42
N ALA A 145 -5.29 -0.53 0.58
CA ALA A 145 -5.70 0.02 1.87
C ALA A 145 -6.04 -1.07 2.90
N LYS A 146 -6.73 -2.14 2.47
CA LYS A 146 -7.07 -3.27 3.35
C LYS A 146 -5.87 -4.12 3.72
N LYS A 147 -5.03 -4.49 2.75
CA LYS A 147 -3.89 -5.40 3.00
C LYS A 147 -2.74 -4.72 3.73
N GLN A 148 -2.59 -3.41 3.57
CA GLN A 148 -1.45 -2.65 4.10
C GLN A 148 -1.91 -1.61 5.13
N LYS A 149 -2.98 -1.90 5.86
CA LYS A 149 -3.53 -1.02 6.90
C LYS A 149 -2.46 -0.69 7.96
N GLY A 150 -2.33 0.60 8.29
CA GLY A 150 -1.33 1.10 9.24
C GLY A 150 0.09 1.24 8.67
N THR A 151 0.25 1.07 7.35
CA THR A 151 1.48 1.45 6.64
C THR A 151 1.25 2.71 5.83
N GLU A 152 2.32 3.45 5.53
CA GLU A 152 2.26 4.66 4.68
C GLU A 152 1.59 4.38 3.31
N HIS A 153 1.89 3.25 2.67
CA HIS A 153 1.28 2.87 1.39
C HIS A 153 -0.23 2.66 1.50
N GLY A 154 -0.66 1.97 2.56
CA GLY A 154 -2.07 1.73 2.82
C GLY A 154 -2.83 2.99 3.20
N GLU A 155 -2.21 3.88 3.98
CA GLU A 155 -2.78 5.19 4.34
C GLU A 155 -2.93 6.09 3.10
N LYS A 156 -1.90 6.16 2.23
CA LYS A 156 -1.98 6.87 0.94
C LYS A 156 -3.07 6.31 0.04
N ALA A 157 -3.19 4.98 -0.04
CA ALA A 157 -4.24 4.35 -0.83
C ALA A 157 -5.65 4.65 -0.28
N ALA A 158 -5.82 4.69 1.04
CA ALA A 158 -7.09 5.04 1.69
C ALA A 158 -7.47 6.52 1.44
N ALA A 159 -6.49 7.43 1.50
CA ALA A 159 -6.71 8.84 1.19
C ALA A 159 -7.17 9.04 -0.27
N ARG A 160 -6.43 8.46 -1.23
CA ARG A 160 -6.81 8.47 -2.65
C ARG A 160 -8.17 7.85 -2.92
N LEU A 161 -8.49 6.75 -2.23
CA LEU A 161 -9.79 6.10 -2.35
C LEU A 161 -10.93 7.03 -1.93
N LYS A 162 -10.73 7.81 -0.85
CA LYS A 162 -11.71 8.79 -0.38
C LYS A 162 -11.89 9.90 -1.41
N GLU A 163 -10.80 10.52 -1.86
CA GLU A 163 -10.82 11.58 -2.89
C GLU A 163 -11.55 11.11 -4.16
N LEU A 164 -11.25 9.89 -4.62
CA LEU A 164 -11.85 9.34 -5.83
C LEU A 164 -13.35 9.05 -5.66
N LYS A 165 -13.80 8.66 -4.46
CA LYS A 165 -15.23 8.42 -4.19
C LYS A 165 -16.03 9.70 -3.99
N ASP A 166 -15.38 10.76 -3.50
CA ASP A 166 -16.00 12.07 -3.31
C ASP A 166 -16.16 12.84 -4.63
N ASP A 167 -15.39 12.49 -5.68
CA ASP A 167 -15.57 13.04 -7.02
C ASP A 167 -16.91 12.61 -7.65
N LYS A 168 -17.75 13.59 -8.00
CA LYS A 168 -19.09 13.37 -8.56
C LYS A 168 -19.07 12.58 -9.87
N LYS A 169 -18.08 12.82 -10.75
CA LYS A 169 -17.96 12.12 -12.05
C LYS A 169 -17.60 10.67 -11.82
N VAL A 170 -16.68 10.42 -10.90
CA VAL A 170 -16.28 9.06 -10.55
C VAL A 170 -17.42 8.32 -9.86
N ALA A 171 -18.10 8.94 -8.89
CA ALA A 171 -19.28 8.36 -8.24
C ALA A 171 -20.38 7.99 -9.25
N ALA A 172 -20.64 8.85 -10.24
CA ALA A 172 -21.57 8.56 -11.32
C ALA A 172 -21.09 7.38 -12.20
N ALA A 173 -19.81 7.35 -12.57
CA ALA A 173 -19.24 6.26 -13.36
C ALA A 173 -19.24 4.90 -12.64
N LEU A 174 -19.01 4.91 -11.32
CA LEU A 174 -19.11 3.71 -10.47
C LEU A 174 -20.55 3.21 -10.38
N ARG A 175 -21.52 4.12 -10.22
CA ARG A 175 -22.95 3.79 -10.24
C ARG A 175 -23.34 3.18 -11.59
N GLU A 176 -22.92 3.79 -12.69
CA GLU A 176 -23.16 3.31 -14.05
C GLU A 176 -22.56 1.90 -14.26
N ALA A 177 -21.34 1.66 -13.78
CA ALA A 177 -20.70 0.35 -13.86
C ALA A 177 -21.44 -0.72 -13.04
N ASP A 178 -21.92 -0.38 -11.83
CA ASP A 178 -22.73 -1.29 -11.02
C ASP A 178 -24.10 -1.55 -11.63
N ALA A 179 -24.73 -0.52 -12.19
CA ALA A 179 -26.01 -0.62 -12.89
C ALA A 179 -25.91 -1.56 -14.08
N LYS A 180 -24.87 -1.42 -14.93
CA LYS A 180 -24.64 -2.31 -16.08
C LYS A 180 -24.57 -3.78 -15.71
N LYS A 181 -24.05 -4.10 -14.52
CA LYS A 181 -23.90 -5.48 -14.05
C LYS A 181 -25.18 -6.01 -13.41
N ASN A 182 -25.86 -5.20 -12.61
CA ASN A 182 -26.90 -5.68 -11.68
C ASN A 182 -28.32 -5.28 -12.10
N ALA A 183 -28.49 -4.10 -12.71
CA ALA A 183 -29.82 -3.59 -13.06
C ALA A 183 -30.56 -4.48 -14.08
N PRO A 184 -29.92 -5.05 -15.13
CA PRO A 184 -30.61 -5.96 -16.06
C PRO A 184 -31.25 -7.17 -15.39
N ILE A 185 -30.63 -7.70 -14.33
CA ILE A 185 -31.15 -8.84 -13.57
C ILE A 185 -32.42 -8.43 -12.83
N ILE A 186 -32.37 -7.30 -12.12
CA ILE A 186 -33.50 -6.79 -11.35
C ILE A 186 -34.67 -6.41 -12.28
N LEU A 187 -34.38 -5.81 -13.43
CA LEU A 187 -35.39 -5.46 -14.44
C LEU A 187 -36.06 -6.70 -15.02
N LYS A 188 -35.30 -7.76 -15.30
CA LYS A 188 -35.85 -9.03 -15.79
C LYS A 188 -36.80 -9.66 -14.76
N ASP A 189 -36.39 -9.68 -13.49
CA ASP A 189 -37.24 -10.21 -12.40
C ASP A 189 -38.53 -9.38 -12.27
N ALA A 190 -38.41 -8.04 -12.35
CA ALA A 190 -39.55 -7.13 -12.31
C ALA A 190 -40.54 -7.37 -13.47
N ALA A 191 -40.01 -7.55 -14.69
CA ALA A 191 -40.83 -7.86 -15.87
C ALA A 191 -41.56 -9.19 -15.72
N THR A 192 -40.87 -10.23 -15.23
CA THR A 192 -41.49 -11.55 -14.98
C THR A 192 -42.62 -11.47 -13.95
N LEU A 193 -42.44 -10.67 -12.89
CA LEU A 193 -43.48 -10.43 -11.89
C LEU A 193 -44.68 -9.68 -12.47
N ALA A 194 -44.45 -8.70 -13.35
CA ALA A 194 -45.51 -7.97 -14.03
C ALA A 194 -46.33 -8.87 -14.95
N GLU A 195 -45.67 -9.71 -15.76
CA GLU A 195 -46.32 -10.69 -16.63
C GLU A 195 -47.16 -11.71 -15.84
N ALA A 196 -46.73 -12.06 -14.62
CA ALA A 196 -47.47 -12.93 -13.72
C ALA A 196 -48.64 -12.23 -12.98
N GLY A 197 -48.96 -10.97 -13.33
CA GLY A 197 -50.01 -10.17 -12.68
C GLY A 197 -49.65 -9.68 -11.28
N LYS A 198 -48.39 -9.83 -10.84
CA LYS A 198 -47.91 -9.40 -9.51
C LYS A 198 -47.42 -7.95 -9.55
N THR A 199 -48.32 -7.05 -9.96
CA THR A 199 -48.01 -5.64 -10.27
C THR A 199 -47.34 -4.89 -9.13
N GLU A 200 -47.79 -5.04 -7.88
CA GLU A 200 -47.15 -4.37 -6.73
C GLU A 200 -45.71 -4.85 -6.48
N GLN A 201 -45.45 -6.14 -6.69
CA GLN A 201 -44.10 -6.70 -6.51
C GLN A 201 -43.18 -6.19 -7.64
N ALA A 202 -43.67 -6.18 -8.87
CA ALA A 202 -42.94 -5.62 -10.01
C ALA A 202 -42.56 -4.14 -9.77
N ARG A 203 -43.51 -3.31 -9.30
CA ARG A 203 -43.26 -1.90 -8.96
C ARG A 203 -42.16 -1.73 -7.93
N LYS A 204 -42.13 -2.55 -6.86
CA LYS A 204 -41.06 -2.52 -5.86
C LYS A 204 -39.68 -2.77 -6.48
N TYR A 205 -39.59 -3.67 -7.45
CA TYR A 205 -38.32 -3.99 -8.10
C TYR A 205 -37.88 -2.87 -9.06
N TYR A 206 -38.80 -2.29 -9.82
CA TYR A 206 -38.51 -1.11 -10.64
C TYR A 206 -38.07 0.09 -9.79
N GLN A 207 -38.78 0.38 -8.70
CA GLN A 207 -38.40 1.45 -7.77
C GLN A 207 -37.00 1.24 -7.20
N LYS A 208 -36.64 -0.01 -6.87
CA LYS A 208 -35.30 -0.36 -6.40
C LYS A 208 -34.21 -0.03 -7.42
N VAL A 209 -34.48 -0.19 -8.73
CA VAL A 209 -33.53 0.20 -9.78
C VAL A 209 -33.38 1.71 -9.85
N ILE A 210 -34.49 2.46 -9.74
CA ILE A 210 -34.50 3.93 -9.79
C ILE A 210 -33.73 4.53 -8.62
N ASP A 211 -34.05 4.09 -7.40
CA ASP A 211 -33.43 4.60 -6.17
C ASP A 211 -31.93 4.30 -6.12
N LYS A 212 -31.54 3.10 -6.57
CA LYS A 212 -30.15 2.64 -6.52
C LYS A 212 -29.30 3.20 -7.65
N TYR A 213 -29.88 3.42 -8.83
CA TYR A 213 -29.18 3.80 -10.04
C TYR A 213 -29.71 5.11 -10.68
N PRO A 214 -29.88 6.20 -9.91
CA PRO A 214 -30.45 7.44 -10.44
C PRO A 214 -29.58 8.01 -11.57
N GLY A 215 -30.26 8.49 -12.62
CA GLY A 215 -29.64 9.11 -13.80
C GLY A 215 -29.02 8.11 -14.79
N THR A 216 -29.11 6.80 -14.55
CA THR A 216 -28.67 5.77 -15.50
C THR A 216 -29.77 5.42 -16.50
N GLU A 217 -29.40 4.81 -17.63
CA GLU A 217 -30.39 4.35 -18.62
C GLU A 217 -31.33 3.27 -18.05
N TYR A 218 -30.85 2.45 -17.12
CA TYR A 218 -31.65 1.42 -16.46
C TYR A 218 -32.72 2.00 -15.52
N ALA A 219 -32.44 3.13 -14.87
CA ALA A 219 -33.44 3.83 -14.07
C ALA A 219 -34.55 4.39 -14.97
N LYS A 220 -34.21 4.95 -16.13
CA LYS A 220 -35.22 5.40 -17.11
C LYS A 220 -36.08 4.24 -17.61
N GLN A 221 -35.47 3.10 -17.93
CA GLN A 221 -36.21 1.89 -18.32
C GLN A 221 -37.18 1.43 -17.23
N ALA A 222 -36.75 1.48 -15.96
CA ALA A 222 -37.61 1.16 -14.83
C ALA A 222 -38.78 2.17 -14.66
N GLU A 223 -38.52 3.46 -14.84
CA GLU A 223 -39.55 4.52 -14.78
C GLU A 223 -40.60 4.33 -15.88
N GLU A 224 -40.17 4.06 -17.11
CA GLU A 224 -41.06 3.78 -18.24
C GLU A 224 -41.89 2.52 -18.00
N ALA A 225 -41.28 1.45 -17.50
CA ALA A 225 -41.97 0.21 -17.20
C ALA A 225 -43.04 0.41 -16.10
N MET A 226 -42.76 1.20 -15.07
CA MET A 226 -43.77 1.52 -14.04
C MET A 226 -44.94 2.31 -14.60
N ARG A 227 -44.71 3.31 -15.47
CA ARG A 227 -45.80 4.07 -16.11
C ARG A 227 -46.72 3.16 -16.93
N ARG A 228 -46.18 2.14 -17.61
CA ARG A 228 -46.97 1.15 -18.36
C ARG A 228 -47.82 0.25 -17.46
N LEU A 229 -47.49 0.11 -16.18
CA LEU A 229 -48.28 -0.65 -15.21
C LEU A 229 -49.40 0.18 -14.57
N GLU A 230 -49.50 1.47 -14.89
CA GLU A 230 -50.50 2.40 -14.37
C GLU A 230 -51.61 2.74 -15.38
N GLY A 231 -51.37 2.49 -16.68
CA GLY A 231 -52.34 2.65 -17.76
C GLY A 231 -52.92 1.31 -18.21
#